data_AF-A0A7W9SXU6-F1
#
_entry.id   AF-A0A7W9SXU6-F1
#
_cell.length_a   1.000
_cell.length_b   1.000
_cell.length_c   1.000
_cell.angle_alpha   90.00
_cell.angle_beta   90.00
_cell.angle_gamma   90.00
#
_symmetry.space_group_name_H-M   'P 1'
#
loop_
_entity.id
_entity.type
_entity.pdbx_description
1 polymer ?
#
loop_
_entity_poly.entity_id
_entity_poly.type
_entity_poly.pdbx_seq_one_letter_code
_entity_poly.pdbx_strand_id
1 'polypeptide(L)'
;MAAFPFFLRLHLVVVLAFLLFYLLKAGLLLSGRLDMLRTLRARTRIVDSGLGLLILASGGALLATLPGSVPGWVWVKLGLVLVLLPLAIAAMRRQQKLGVVLTLLGFVYVYGVSETGSLALQKPAVPDGATGPAYASGPGLAEATATPEADAPVDTAAHAAPGLSAAEAATLAAATEATEPAEALAAGKTLFLQRCAVCHGPDGKLGLNGAHDLTKSNLNTAGRVYMVTNGLGKMPGFKDQLTEEQIRQVAEYSLTLK
;
A
#
# COMPACT_ATOMS: atom_id res chain seq x y z
N MET A 1 1.98 -11.80 9.77
CA MET A 1 1.76 -10.64 8.86
C MET A 1 2.52 -10.80 7.53
N ALA A 2 2.46 -11.96 6.87
CA ALA A 2 3.23 -12.26 5.64
C ALA A 2 2.36 -12.40 4.37
N ALA A 3 1.03 -12.37 4.49
CA ALA A 3 0.11 -12.63 3.37
C ALA A 3 -0.20 -11.38 2.51
N PHE A 4 -0.08 -10.18 3.08
CA PHE A 4 -0.32 -8.91 2.35
C PHE A 4 0.55 -8.74 1.09
N PRO A 5 1.89 -8.97 1.13
CA PRO A 5 2.71 -8.88 -0.09
C PRO A 5 2.36 -9.97 -1.12
N PHE A 6 1.89 -11.14 -0.67
CA PHE A 6 1.47 -12.21 -1.56
C PHE A 6 0.18 -11.85 -2.32
N PHE A 7 -0.86 -11.39 -1.61
CA PHE A 7 -2.13 -11.01 -2.25
C PHE A 7 -1.97 -9.81 -3.19
N LEU A 8 -1.13 -8.83 -2.84
CA LEU A 8 -0.87 -7.68 -3.70
C LEU A 8 -0.14 -8.10 -4.99
N ARG A 9 0.91 -8.92 -4.88
CA ARG A 9 1.64 -9.45 -6.04
C ARG A 9 0.73 -10.30 -6.93
N LEU A 10 -0.07 -11.18 -6.32
CA LEU A 10 -1.04 -12.00 -7.05
C LEU A 10 -2.05 -11.12 -7.80
N HIS A 11 -2.66 -10.15 -7.11
CA HIS A 11 -3.62 -9.22 -7.72
C HIS A 11 -2.99 -8.47 -8.91
N LEU A 12 -1.79 -7.93 -8.73
CA LEU A 12 -1.08 -7.19 -9.77
C LEU A 12 -0.78 -8.08 -10.99
N VAL A 13 -0.26 -9.29 -10.80
CA VAL A 13 0.02 -10.23 -11.90
C VAL A 13 -1.24 -10.54 -12.70
N VAL A 14 -2.36 -10.75 -12.02
CA VAL A 14 -3.64 -11.08 -12.65
C VAL A 14 -4.20 -9.90 -13.43
N VAL A 15 -4.13 -8.69 -12.87
CA VAL A 15 -4.52 -7.45 -13.56
C VAL A 15 -3.66 -7.23 -14.81
N LEU A 16 -2.34 -7.39 -14.71
CA LEU A 16 -1.44 -7.27 -15.85
C LEU A 16 -1.72 -8.31 -16.94
N ALA A 17 -1.99 -9.56 -16.56
CA ALA A 17 -2.39 -10.59 -17.51
C ALA A 17 -3.69 -10.21 -18.24
N PHE A 18 -4.68 -9.68 -17.52
CA PHE A 18 -5.95 -9.24 -18.12
C PHE A 18 -5.75 -8.09 -19.10
N LEU A 19 -4.96 -7.09 -18.72
CA LEU A 19 -4.63 -5.96 -19.58
C LEU A 19 -3.86 -6.42 -20.83
N LEU A 20 -2.93 -7.36 -20.70
CA LEU A 20 -2.22 -7.94 -21.85
C LEU A 20 -3.17 -8.66 -22.82
N PHE A 21 -4.08 -9.49 -22.31
CA PHE A 21 -5.08 -10.16 -23.14
C PHE A 21 -6.04 -9.16 -23.80
N TYR A 22 -6.40 -8.10 -23.09
CA TYR A 22 -7.22 -7.03 -23.64
C TYR A 22 -6.48 -6.25 -24.74
N LEU A 23 -5.22 -5.88 -24.52
CA LEU A 23 -4.35 -5.20 -25.49
C LEU A 23 -4.16 -6.02 -26.76
N LEU A 24 -3.91 -7.33 -26.63
CA LEU A 24 -3.78 -8.22 -27.78
C LEU A 24 -5.03 -8.18 -28.66
N LYS A 25 -6.22 -8.30 -28.05
CA LYS A 25 -7.50 -8.27 -28.78
C LYS A 25 -7.80 -6.89 -29.34
N ALA A 26 -7.49 -5.82 -28.60
CA ALA A 26 -7.61 -4.45 -29.07
C ALA A 26 -6.73 -4.21 -30.29
N GLY A 27 -5.47 -4.66 -30.26
CA GLY A 27 -4.54 -4.60 -31.37
C GLY A 27 -5.08 -5.32 -32.61
N LEU A 28 -5.58 -6.55 -32.45
CA LEU A 28 -6.20 -7.27 -33.57
C LEU A 28 -7.42 -6.55 -34.16
N LEU A 29 -8.26 -5.94 -33.32
CA LEU A 29 -9.40 -5.16 -33.76
C LEU A 29 -8.97 -3.89 -34.52
N LEU A 30 -7.95 -3.19 -34.03
CA LEU A 30 -7.42 -1.97 -34.64
C LEU A 30 -6.70 -2.25 -35.95
N SER A 31 -5.94 -3.35 -36.03
CA SER A 31 -5.27 -3.82 -37.25
C SER A 31 -6.22 -4.42 -38.29
N GLY A 32 -7.53 -4.49 -38.02
CA GLY A 32 -8.53 -5.02 -38.96
C GLY A 32 -8.47 -6.54 -39.16
N ARG A 33 -7.72 -7.28 -38.34
CA ARG A 33 -7.59 -8.76 -38.42
C ARG A 33 -8.75 -9.44 -37.71
N LEU A 34 -9.96 -9.25 -38.21
CA LEU A 34 -11.20 -9.65 -37.53
C LEU A 34 -11.36 -11.17 -37.41
N ASP A 35 -10.81 -11.95 -38.35
CA ASP A 35 -10.93 -13.42 -38.32
C ASP A 35 -10.07 -14.04 -37.20
N MET A 36 -8.85 -13.53 -37.02
CA MET A 36 -8.02 -13.89 -35.87
C MET A 36 -8.64 -13.42 -34.54
N LEU A 37 -9.30 -12.26 -34.53
CA LEU A 37 -9.97 -11.74 -33.34
C LEU A 37 -11.13 -12.64 -32.90
N ARG A 38 -11.93 -13.13 -33.86
CA ARG A 38 -13.07 -14.03 -33.59
C ARG A 38 -12.59 -15.37 -33.02
N THR A 39 -11.58 -15.97 -33.63
CA THR A 39 -11.01 -17.26 -33.20
C THR A 39 -10.36 -17.15 -31.82
N LEU A 40 -9.55 -16.12 -31.58
CA LEU A 40 -8.96 -15.89 -30.25
C LEU A 40 -10.02 -15.64 -29.19
N ARG A 41 -11.05 -14.83 -29.47
CA ARG A 41 -12.14 -14.57 -28.51
C ARG A 41 -12.92 -15.84 -28.16
N ALA A 42 -13.17 -16.72 -29.13
CA ALA A 42 -13.82 -18.00 -28.88
C ALA A 42 -12.99 -18.88 -27.95
N ARG A 43 -11.66 -18.93 -28.14
CA ARG A 43 -10.74 -19.72 -27.33
C ARG A 43 -10.51 -19.17 -25.93
N THR A 44 -10.41 -17.84 -25.79
CA THR A 44 -10.11 -17.21 -24.50
C THR A 44 -11.33 -16.90 -23.65
N ARG A 45 -12.56 -17.13 -24.11
CA ARG A 45 -13.79 -16.75 -23.40
C ARG A 45 -13.83 -17.22 -21.94
N ILE A 46 -13.45 -18.48 -21.69
CA ILE A 46 -13.44 -19.06 -20.35
C ILE A 46 -12.33 -18.43 -19.50
N VAL A 47 -11.14 -18.25 -20.08
CA VAL A 47 -9.99 -17.62 -19.43
C VAL A 47 -10.32 -16.18 -19.05
N ASP A 48 -10.97 -15.42 -19.93
CA ASP A 48 -11.33 -14.02 -19.70
C ASP A 48 -12.32 -13.88 -18.54
N SER A 49 -13.36 -14.73 -18.52
CA SER A 49 -14.33 -14.76 -17.41
C SER A 49 -13.68 -15.16 -16.09
N GLY A 50 -12.79 -16.16 -16.12
CA GLY A 50 -12.04 -16.58 -14.94
C GLY A 50 -11.10 -15.49 -14.41
N LEU A 51 -10.39 -14.81 -15.31
CA LEU A 51 -9.46 -13.74 -14.96
C LEU A 51 -10.20 -12.53 -14.39
N GLY A 52 -11.36 -12.16 -14.95
CA GLY A 52 -12.21 -11.11 -14.40
C GLY A 52 -12.73 -11.43 -12.99
N LEU A 53 -13.21 -12.66 -12.77
CA LEU A 53 -13.63 -13.11 -11.44
C LEU A 53 -12.46 -13.08 -10.44
N LEU A 54 -11.28 -13.50 -10.87
CA LEU A 54 -10.09 -13.55 -10.03
C LEU A 54 -9.58 -12.15 -9.68
N ILE A 55 -9.70 -11.16 -10.58
CA ILE A 55 -9.43 -9.74 -10.28
C ILE A 55 -10.39 -9.23 -9.20
N LEU A 56 -11.69 -9.52 -9.32
CA LEU A 56 -12.69 -9.10 -8.33
C LEU A 56 -12.47 -9.77 -6.97
N ALA A 57 -12.21 -11.08 -6.96
CA ALA A 57 -11.96 -11.83 -5.73
C ALA A 57 -10.67 -11.39 -5.04
N SER A 58 -9.57 -11.26 -5.79
CA SER A 58 -8.29 -10.81 -5.23
C SER A 58 -8.33 -9.34 -4.80
N GLY A 59 -9.03 -8.47 -5.54
CA GLY A 59 -9.23 -7.07 -5.18
C GLY A 59 -10.10 -6.90 -3.93
N GLY A 60 -11.18 -7.67 -3.81
CA GLY A 60 -12.04 -7.71 -2.63
C GLY A 60 -11.31 -8.24 -1.39
N ALA A 61 -10.52 -9.31 -1.56
CA ALA A 61 -9.65 -9.82 -0.50
C ALA A 61 -8.62 -8.78 -0.07
N LEU A 62 -8.00 -8.07 -1.01
CA LEU A 62 -7.10 -6.96 -0.71
C LEU A 62 -7.80 -5.93 0.16
N LEU A 63 -8.98 -5.47 -0.28
CA LEU A 63 -9.80 -4.46 0.40
C LEU A 63 -10.16 -4.86 1.83
N ALA A 64 -10.52 -6.12 2.05
CA ALA A 64 -10.85 -6.66 3.37
C ALA A 64 -9.65 -6.77 4.33
N THR A 65 -8.43 -6.82 3.78
CA THR A 65 -7.20 -6.92 4.58
C THR A 65 -6.56 -5.57 4.90
N LEU A 66 -7.11 -4.43 4.42
CA LEU A 66 -6.59 -3.10 4.80
C LEU A 66 -7.04 -2.73 6.22
N PRO A 67 -6.12 -2.53 7.17
CA PRO A 67 -6.45 -1.98 8.47
C PRO A 67 -6.70 -0.46 8.35
N GLY A 68 -7.90 0.00 8.72
CA GLY A 68 -8.25 1.43 8.78
C GLY A 68 -9.27 1.89 7.74
N SER A 69 -9.50 3.20 7.68
CA SER A 69 -10.40 3.81 6.70
C SER A 69 -9.77 3.76 5.31
N VAL A 70 -10.52 3.19 4.36
CA VAL A 70 -10.07 3.08 2.97
C VAL A 70 -10.01 4.49 2.35
N PRO A 71 -8.89 4.89 1.74
CA PRO A 71 -8.75 6.21 1.12
C PRO A 71 -9.82 6.43 0.04
N GLY A 72 -10.35 7.66 -0.07
CA GLY A 72 -11.40 7.99 -1.04
C GLY A 72 -11.03 7.69 -2.51
N TRP A 73 -9.75 7.86 -2.88
CA TRP A 73 -9.27 7.57 -4.24
C TRP A 73 -9.38 6.07 -4.59
N VAL A 74 -9.31 5.17 -3.61
CA VAL A 74 -9.46 3.71 -3.82
C VAL A 74 -10.90 3.40 -4.20
N TRP A 75 -11.88 4.06 -3.58
CA TRP A 75 -13.30 3.91 -3.93
C TRP A 75 -13.59 4.45 -5.33
N VAL A 76 -13.04 5.61 -5.67
CA VAL A 76 -13.15 6.18 -7.03
C VAL A 76 -12.54 5.24 -8.07
N LYS A 77 -11.34 4.72 -7.81
CA LYS A 77 -10.67 3.73 -8.65
C LYS A 77 -11.52 2.47 -8.82
N LEU A 78 -12.04 1.92 -7.72
CA LEU A 78 -12.87 0.72 -7.75
C LEU A 78 -14.13 0.93 -8.59
N GLY A 79 -14.83 2.04 -8.38
CA GLY A 79 -15.99 2.42 -9.18
C GLY A 79 -15.64 2.57 -10.67
N LEU A 80 -14.51 3.22 -10.98
CA LEU A 80 -14.05 3.41 -12.35
C LEU A 80 -13.74 2.07 -13.05
N VAL A 81 -13.10 1.13 -12.35
CA VAL A 81 -12.84 -0.22 -12.87
C VAL A 81 -14.14 -0.99 -13.13
N LEU A 82 -15.10 -0.93 -12.20
CA LEU A 82 -16.40 -1.58 -12.33
C LEU A 82 -17.22 -1.06 -13.52
N VAL A 83 -17.03 0.20 -13.91
CA VAL A 83 -17.66 0.78 -15.12
C VAL A 83 -16.86 0.48 -16.39
N LEU A 84 -15.53 0.56 -16.34
CA LEU A 84 -14.66 0.33 -17.50
C LEU A 84 -14.68 -1.12 -18.00
N LEU A 85 -14.78 -2.10 -17.09
CA LEU A 85 -14.86 -3.53 -17.46
C LEU A 85 -16.05 -3.87 -18.39
N PRO A 86 -17.31 -3.57 -18.02
CA PRO A 86 -18.46 -3.83 -18.90
C PRO A 86 -18.41 -2.97 -20.16
N LEU A 87 -17.93 -1.72 -20.07
CA LEU A 87 -17.81 -0.85 -21.23
C LEU A 87 -16.78 -1.38 -22.22
N ALA A 88 -15.65 -1.91 -21.74
CA ALA A 88 -14.62 -2.53 -22.58
C ALA A 88 -15.14 -3.79 -23.28
N ILE A 89 -15.88 -4.64 -22.55
CA ILE A 89 -16.53 -5.82 -23.13
C ILE A 89 -17.54 -5.39 -24.19
N ALA A 90 -18.38 -4.39 -23.93
CA ALA A 90 -19.36 -3.88 -24.87
C ALA A 90 -18.71 -3.29 -26.12
N ALA A 91 -17.69 -2.45 -25.97
CA ALA A 91 -16.93 -1.87 -27.08
C ALA A 91 -16.29 -2.95 -27.96
N MET A 92 -15.71 -3.98 -27.32
CA MET A 92 -15.12 -5.13 -28.01
C MET A 92 -16.19 -6.00 -28.70
N ARG A 93 -17.38 -6.17 -28.11
CA ARG A 93 -18.50 -6.90 -28.74
C ARG A 93 -19.06 -6.15 -29.93
N ARG A 94 -19.17 -4.82 -29.83
CA ARG A 94 -19.67 -3.93 -30.89
C ARG A 94 -18.61 -3.61 -31.97
N GLN A 95 -17.37 -4.09 -31.80
CA GLN A 95 -16.24 -3.80 -32.69
C GLN A 95 -16.00 -2.29 -32.90
N GLN A 96 -16.36 -1.49 -31.90
CA GLN A 96 -16.22 -0.04 -31.95
C GLN A 96 -14.78 0.34 -31.63
N LYS A 97 -13.97 0.59 -32.66
CA LYS A 97 -12.56 0.99 -32.52
C LYS A 97 -12.38 2.14 -31.52
N LEU A 98 -13.23 3.16 -31.62
CA LEU A 98 -13.20 4.31 -30.73
C LEU A 98 -13.49 3.92 -29.27
N GLY A 99 -14.53 3.12 -29.02
CA GLY A 99 -14.86 2.66 -27.67
C GLY A 99 -13.75 1.83 -27.05
N VAL A 100 -13.03 1.05 -27.85
CA VAL A 100 -11.88 0.26 -27.40
C VAL A 100 -10.70 1.16 -27.04
N VAL A 101 -10.38 2.16 -27.86
CA VAL A 101 -9.32 3.13 -27.53
C VAL A 101 -9.65 3.90 -26.25
N LEU A 102 -10.89 4.38 -26.10
CA LEU A 102 -11.33 5.11 -24.90
C LEU A 102 -11.23 4.26 -23.63
N THR A 103 -11.65 2.99 -23.71
CA THR A 103 -11.56 2.08 -22.56
C THR A 103 -10.11 1.67 -22.26
N LEU A 104 -9.26 1.55 -23.28
CA LEU A 104 -7.81 1.37 -23.11
C LEU A 104 -7.18 2.52 -22.34
N LEU A 105 -7.47 3.77 -22.74
CA LEU A 105 -7.00 4.98 -22.06
C LEU A 105 -7.53 5.05 -20.62
N GLY A 106 -8.79 4.67 -20.41
CA GLY A 106 -9.37 4.56 -19.07
C GLY A 106 -8.61 3.57 -18.17
N PHE A 107 -8.26 2.39 -18.68
CA PHE A 107 -7.46 1.42 -17.92
C PHE A 107 -6.04 1.92 -17.64
N VAL A 108 -5.41 2.61 -18.60
CA VAL A 108 -4.10 3.25 -18.38
C VAL A 108 -4.20 4.34 -17.30
N TYR A 109 -5.26 5.14 -17.31
CA TYR A 109 -5.52 6.14 -16.27
C TYR A 109 -5.69 5.49 -14.89
N VAL A 110 -6.52 4.46 -14.78
CA VAL A 110 -6.71 3.67 -13.53
C VAL A 110 -5.39 3.12 -13.01
N TYR A 111 -4.56 2.60 -13.92
CA TYR A 111 -3.23 2.10 -13.57
C TYR A 111 -2.33 3.24 -13.08
N GLY A 112 -2.33 4.39 -13.75
CA GLY A 112 -1.63 5.59 -13.30
C GLY A 112 -2.05 6.03 -11.90
N VAL A 113 -3.36 6.10 -11.63
CA VAL A 113 -3.91 6.42 -10.29
C VAL A 113 -3.47 5.38 -9.25
N SER A 114 -3.30 4.12 -9.65
CA SER A 114 -2.82 3.05 -8.76
C SER A 114 -1.36 3.22 -8.38
N GLU A 115 -0.54 3.73 -9.30
CA GLU A 115 0.90 3.93 -9.13
C GLU A 115 1.20 5.23 -8.37
N THR A 116 0.43 6.29 -8.63
CA THR A 116 0.61 7.60 -7.99
C THR A 116 -0.11 7.72 -6.65
N GLY A 117 -1.09 6.84 -6.37
CA GLY A 117 -1.99 6.96 -5.21
C GLY A 117 -2.82 8.26 -5.23
N SER A 118 -2.94 8.91 -6.39
CA SER A 118 -3.56 10.23 -6.55
C SER A 118 -4.35 10.33 -7.84
N LEU A 119 -5.56 10.90 -7.75
CA LEU A 119 -6.46 11.14 -8.88
C LEU A 119 -5.89 12.17 -9.88
N ALA A 120 -4.96 13.01 -9.43
CA ALA A 120 -4.32 14.04 -10.25
C ALA A 120 -3.14 13.51 -11.09
N LEU A 121 -2.76 12.23 -10.96
CA LEU A 121 -1.57 11.65 -11.61
C LEU A 121 -0.25 12.39 -11.31
N GLN A 122 -0.22 13.21 -10.26
CA GLN A 122 1.01 13.82 -9.78
C GLN A 122 1.86 12.75 -9.11
N LYS A 123 3.04 12.48 -9.68
CA LYS A 123 4.12 11.82 -8.94
C LYS A 123 4.57 12.81 -7.86
N PRO A 124 4.62 12.43 -6.57
CA PRO A 124 5.23 13.30 -5.57
C PRO A 124 6.64 13.65 -6.03
N ALA A 125 6.95 14.95 -6.08
CA ALA A 125 8.21 15.46 -6.62
C ALA A 125 9.38 14.79 -5.87
N VAL A 126 10.14 13.98 -6.60
CA VAL A 126 11.41 13.42 -6.13
C VAL A 126 12.45 14.55 -6.27
N PRO A 127 13.11 15.02 -5.19
CA PRO A 127 14.23 15.94 -5.33
C PRO A 127 15.36 15.26 -6.10
N ASP A 128 15.99 16.00 -7.01
CA ASP A 128 16.97 15.51 -7.97
C ASP A 128 18.06 14.65 -7.33
N GLY A 129 18.17 13.37 -7.73
CA GLY A 129 19.27 12.50 -7.32
C GLY A 129 19.00 11.00 -7.14
N ALA A 130 17.76 10.50 -7.23
CA ALA A 130 17.48 9.08 -7.03
C ALA A 130 17.45 8.29 -8.36
N THR A 131 18.56 7.62 -8.71
CA THR A 131 18.61 6.62 -9.79
C THR A 131 18.14 5.25 -9.26
N GLY A 132 16.87 4.90 -9.51
CA GLY A 132 16.32 3.57 -9.26
C GLY A 132 14.91 3.38 -9.84
N PRO A 133 14.56 2.18 -10.34
CA PRO A 133 13.26 1.96 -10.98
C PRO A 133 12.11 2.11 -9.97
N ALA A 134 11.08 2.82 -10.42
CA ALA A 134 9.95 3.35 -9.63
C ALA A 134 8.92 2.30 -9.17
N TYR A 135 9.36 1.14 -8.69
CA TYR A 135 8.48 0.05 -8.22
C TYR A 135 8.84 -0.39 -6.79
N ALA A 136 8.70 0.48 -5.81
CA ALA A 136 8.77 0.10 -4.39
C ALA A 136 8.20 1.17 -3.44
N SER A 137 7.02 1.70 -3.72
CA SER A 137 6.29 2.49 -2.72
C SER A 137 4.95 1.80 -2.47
N GLY A 138 4.87 1.04 -1.37
CA GLY A 138 3.58 0.62 -0.82
C GLY A 138 2.67 1.83 -0.58
N PRO A 139 1.36 1.63 -0.40
CA PRO A 139 0.38 2.71 -0.43
C PRO A 139 0.56 3.67 0.75
N GLY A 140 1.41 4.67 0.55
CA GLY A 140 1.59 5.82 1.41
C GLY A 140 0.56 6.86 1.02
N LEU A 141 -0.48 6.95 1.86
CA LEU A 141 -1.43 8.05 1.95
C LEU A 141 -0.71 9.39 1.81
N ALA A 142 -0.85 10.04 0.65
CA ALA A 142 -0.59 11.46 0.52
C ALA A 142 -1.91 12.22 0.72
N GLU A 143 -1.92 13.05 1.76
CA GLU A 143 -2.78 14.21 1.99
C GLU A 143 -4.29 14.09 1.71
N ALA A 144 -5.04 13.80 2.78
CA ALA A 144 -6.35 14.42 2.96
C ALA A 144 -6.12 15.89 3.38
N THR A 145 -6.14 16.82 2.44
CA THR A 145 -6.22 18.24 2.74
C THR A 145 -7.66 18.68 2.95
N ALA A 146 -7.90 19.19 4.17
CA ALA A 146 -8.83 20.25 4.55
C ALA A 146 -10.35 20.01 4.48
N THR A 147 -10.93 19.82 5.66
CA THR A 147 -12.13 20.58 6.07
C THR A 147 -11.93 21.11 7.50
N PRO A 148 -12.33 22.37 7.79
CA PRO A 148 -12.14 23.01 9.09
C PRO A 148 -13.26 22.65 10.09
N GLU A 149 -12.90 22.70 11.38
CA GLU A 149 -13.71 22.90 12.59
C GLU A 149 -14.98 22.07 12.86
N ALA A 150 -14.95 21.27 13.93
CA ALA A 150 -15.83 21.46 15.09
C ALA A 150 -15.45 20.50 16.27
N ASP A 151 -15.01 21.12 17.36
CA ASP A 151 -15.15 20.80 18.80
C ASP A 151 -14.86 19.40 19.43
N ALA A 152 -14.32 19.50 20.65
CA ALA A 152 -13.84 18.45 21.56
C ALA A 152 -14.97 17.79 22.42
N PRO A 153 -14.63 17.04 23.49
CA PRO A 153 -14.08 15.68 23.54
C PRO A 153 -15.11 14.68 24.12
N VAL A 154 -14.97 13.38 23.87
CA VAL A 154 -15.70 12.36 24.66
C VAL A 154 -14.81 11.19 25.04
N ASP A 155 -14.64 11.03 26.35
CA ASP A 155 -14.09 9.88 27.04
C ASP A 155 -14.88 8.61 26.72
N THR A 156 -14.18 7.54 26.35
CA THR A 156 -14.67 6.16 26.55
C THR A 156 -13.52 5.30 27.06
N ALA A 157 -13.29 5.40 28.37
CA ALA A 157 -12.79 4.28 29.13
C ALA A 157 -13.81 3.12 29.07
N ALA A 158 -13.27 1.91 29.13
CA ALA A 158 -13.95 0.61 29.14
C ALA A 158 -14.54 0.18 27.80
N HIS A 159 -14.00 -0.90 27.23
CA HIS A 159 -14.76 -2.12 26.92
C HIS A 159 -13.79 -3.31 26.97
N ALA A 160 -13.94 -4.08 28.05
CA ALA A 160 -13.24 -5.34 28.27
C ALA A 160 -13.73 -6.40 27.26
N ALA A 161 -12.78 -7.19 26.75
CA ALA A 161 -13.04 -8.37 25.96
C ALA A 161 -13.73 -9.47 26.78
N PRO A 162 -14.60 -10.30 26.17
CA PRO A 162 -14.90 -11.60 26.72
C PRO A 162 -14.34 -12.73 25.84
N GLY A 163 -13.58 -13.62 26.48
CA GLY A 163 -13.71 -15.07 26.27
C GLY A 163 -12.69 -15.75 25.37
N LEU A 164 -11.54 -16.14 25.93
CA LEU A 164 -10.75 -17.30 25.47
C LEU A 164 -10.25 -18.07 26.70
N SER A 165 -10.30 -19.41 26.63
CA SER A 165 -10.04 -20.29 27.76
C SER A 165 -8.54 -20.40 28.09
N ALA A 166 -8.22 -20.60 29.37
CA ALA A 166 -6.85 -20.73 29.88
C ALA A 166 -6.06 -21.93 29.30
N ALA A 167 -6.73 -22.85 28.60
CA ALA A 167 -6.11 -24.01 27.97
C ALA A 167 -5.56 -23.72 26.56
N GLU A 168 -6.12 -22.74 25.85
CA GLU A 168 -5.66 -22.36 24.50
C GLU A 168 -4.46 -21.40 24.53
N ALA A 169 -4.21 -20.75 25.67
CA ALA A 169 -3.05 -19.89 25.90
C ALA A 169 -1.73 -20.67 26.09
N ALA A 170 -1.78 -21.96 26.47
CA ALA A 170 -0.59 -22.73 26.84
C ALA A 170 0.12 -23.39 25.63
N THR A 171 -0.56 -23.61 24.52
CA THR A 171 0.01 -24.35 23.37
C THR A 171 0.64 -23.44 22.31
N LEU A 172 0.45 -22.11 22.41
CA LEU A 172 1.09 -21.12 21.53
C LEU A 172 2.41 -20.54 22.11
N ALA A 173 2.86 -21.05 23.25
CA ALA A 173 4.07 -20.57 23.95
C ALA A 173 5.37 -21.31 23.55
N ALA A 174 5.32 -22.28 22.63
CA ALA A 174 6.44 -23.19 22.38
C ALA A 174 7.23 -22.95 21.08
N ALA A 175 7.04 -21.85 20.35
CA ALA A 175 7.84 -21.58 19.15
C ALA A 175 7.97 -20.09 18.83
N THR A 176 8.80 -19.37 19.58
CA THR A 176 9.80 -18.41 19.05
C THR A 176 10.58 -17.84 20.24
N GLU A 177 11.90 -17.87 20.15
CA GLU A 177 12.82 -17.36 21.17
C GLU A 177 12.49 -15.90 21.52
N ALA A 178 11.95 -15.71 22.71
CA ALA A 178 11.80 -14.40 23.33
C ALA A 178 13.16 -14.00 23.92
N THR A 179 13.88 -13.11 23.21
CA THR A 179 14.71 -12.15 23.93
C THR A 179 13.73 -11.16 24.58
N GLU A 180 13.86 -10.98 25.89
CA GLU A 180 12.94 -10.20 26.72
C GLU A 180 12.61 -8.82 26.13
N PRO A 181 11.32 -8.39 26.13
CA PRO A 181 10.91 -7.08 25.61
C PRO A 181 11.60 -5.91 26.34
N ALA A 182 12.04 -6.11 27.58
CA ALA A 182 12.77 -5.12 28.36
C ALA A 182 14.21 -4.89 27.84
N GLU A 183 14.89 -5.94 27.36
CA GLU A 183 16.26 -5.85 26.87
C GLU A 183 16.31 -5.20 25.48
N ALA A 184 15.36 -5.56 24.60
CA ALA A 184 15.19 -4.93 23.28
C ALA A 184 14.92 -3.41 23.38
N LEU A 185 14.12 -2.99 24.38
CA LEU A 185 13.86 -1.57 24.67
C LEU A 185 15.10 -0.83 25.18
N ALA A 186 15.93 -1.47 26.00
CA ALA A 186 17.17 -0.88 26.51
C ALA A 186 18.22 -0.68 25.39
N ALA A 187 18.34 -1.64 24.49
CA ALA A 187 19.19 -1.54 23.30
C ALA A 187 18.69 -0.44 22.35
N GLY A 188 17.38 -0.41 22.09
CA GLY A 188 16.73 0.63 21.27
C GLY A 188 16.91 2.05 21.83
N LYS A 189 16.80 2.21 23.15
CA LYS A 189 17.08 3.48 23.84
C LYS A 189 18.49 3.98 23.61
N THR A 190 19.48 3.09 23.74
CA THR A 190 20.88 3.44 23.55
C THR A 190 21.14 3.92 22.12
N LEU A 191 20.62 3.19 21.13
CA LEU A 191 20.73 3.56 19.72
C LEU A 191 20.05 4.89 19.41
N PHE A 192 18.86 5.12 19.98
CA PHE A 192 18.12 6.36 19.81
C PHE A 192 18.92 7.57 20.31
N LEU A 193 19.51 7.48 21.50
CA LEU A 193 20.30 8.57 22.07
C LEU A 193 21.57 8.87 21.27
N GLN A 194 22.19 7.85 20.68
CA GLN A 194 23.42 8.01 19.89
C GLN A 194 23.18 8.59 18.50
N ARG A 195 22.07 8.23 17.85
CA ARG A 195 21.87 8.49 16.41
C ARG A 195 20.69 9.41 16.11
N CYS A 196 19.62 9.36 16.91
CA CYS A 196 18.35 10.03 16.62
C CYS A 196 18.14 11.29 17.46
N ALA A 197 18.59 11.27 18.72
CA ALA A 197 18.41 12.37 19.66
C ALA A 197 19.15 13.65 19.26
N VAL A 198 20.15 13.58 18.37
CA VAL A 198 20.81 14.77 17.83
C VAL A 198 19.84 15.72 17.12
N CYS A 199 18.80 15.18 16.46
CA CYS A 199 17.78 15.96 15.78
C CYS A 199 16.44 15.96 16.51
N HIS A 200 16.05 14.82 17.07
CA HIS A 200 14.76 14.65 17.73
C HIS A 200 14.82 14.90 19.24
N GLY A 201 15.99 15.01 19.87
CA GLY A 201 16.12 15.13 21.32
C GLY A 201 15.91 13.80 22.04
N PRO A 202 16.34 13.69 23.31
CA PRO A 202 16.19 12.46 24.10
C PRO A 202 14.72 12.12 24.41
N ASP A 203 13.85 13.12 24.41
CA ASP A 203 12.40 13.05 24.60
C ASP A 203 11.60 13.07 23.30
N GLY A 204 12.27 13.20 22.14
CA GLY A 204 11.62 13.20 20.83
C GLY A 204 11.06 14.55 20.36
N LYS A 205 11.30 15.65 21.10
CA LYS A 205 10.67 16.96 20.89
C LYS A 205 11.59 18.07 20.37
N LEU A 206 12.89 17.82 20.19
CA LEU A 206 13.88 18.87 19.90
C LEU A 206 13.61 19.63 18.59
N GLY A 207 13.17 18.93 17.55
CA GLY A 207 12.76 19.54 16.28
C GLY A 207 13.87 20.20 15.46
N LEU A 208 15.14 19.84 15.68
CA LEU A 208 16.27 20.45 14.98
C LEU A 208 16.17 20.23 13.46
N ASN A 209 16.47 21.26 12.66
CA ASN A 209 16.41 21.22 11.20
C ASN A 209 15.04 20.84 10.61
N GLY A 210 13.94 21.05 11.36
CA GLY A 210 12.59 20.64 10.96
C GLY A 210 12.30 19.17 11.24
N ALA A 211 13.04 18.54 12.15
CA ALA A 211 12.70 17.22 12.67
C ALA A 211 11.31 17.26 13.29
N HIS A 212 10.53 16.21 13.05
CA HIS A 212 9.17 16.12 13.59
C HIS A 212 9.21 15.72 15.07
N ASP A 213 8.24 16.21 15.83
CA ASP A 213 7.96 15.77 17.20
C ASP A 213 7.49 14.31 17.17
N LEU A 214 8.30 13.41 17.71
CA LEU A 214 8.04 11.98 17.66
C LEU A 214 6.89 11.53 18.56
N THR A 215 6.49 12.37 19.53
CA THR A 215 5.41 12.04 20.46
C THR A 215 4.03 12.35 19.88
N LYS A 216 4.00 13.16 18.81
CA LYS A 216 2.80 13.45 17.99
C LYS A 216 2.70 12.59 16.73
N SER A 217 3.67 11.70 16.50
CA SER A 217 3.69 10.87 15.30
C SER A 217 2.68 9.72 15.40
N ASN A 218 1.77 9.66 14.41
CA ASN A 218 0.78 8.59 14.27
C ASN A 218 1.33 7.32 13.58
N LEU A 219 2.65 7.24 13.37
CA LEU A 219 3.28 6.07 12.75
C LEU A 219 3.38 4.91 13.75
N ASN A 220 2.92 3.73 13.31
CA ASN A 220 3.15 2.46 14.01
C ASN A 220 4.60 1.98 13.85
N THR A 221 4.96 0.85 14.48
CA THR A 221 6.31 0.28 14.43
C THR A 221 6.82 0.09 13.01
N ALA A 222 6.00 -0.45 12.11
CA ALA A 222 6.40 -0.68 10.72
C ALA A 222 6.67 0.64 9.98
N GLY A 223 5.84 1.66 10.19
CA GLY A 223 6.06 3.00 9.64
C GLY A 223 7.34 3.64 10.16
N ARG A 224 7.63 3.52 11.46
CA ARG A 224 8.86 4.05 12.07
C ARG A 224 10.10 3.30 11.61
N VAL A 225 10.04 1.97 11.51
CA VAL A 225 11.10 1.15 10.89
C VAL A 225 11.37 1.63 9.47
N TYR A 226 10.32 1.83 8.66
CA TYR A 226 10.49 2.33 7.30
C TYR A 226 11.17 3.71 7.25
N MET A 227 10.78 4.64 8.12
CA MET A 227 11.38 5.98 8.19
C MET A 227 12.84 5.93 8.64
N VAL A 228 13.19 5.09 9.63
CA VAL A 228 14.58 4.94 10.08
C VAL A 228 15.43 4.26 9.01
N THR A 229 14.90 3.25 8.31
CA THR A 229 15.62 2.56 7.22
C THR A 229 15.91 3.49 6.05
N ASN A 230 14.90 4.22 5.58
CA ASN A 230 14.96 4.92 4.29
C ASN A 230 15.16 6.44 4.41
N GLY A 231 14.84 7.03 5.57
CA GLY A 231 14.81 8.48 5.75
C GLY A 231 13.60 9.14 5.09
N LEU A 232 13.42 10.43 5.34
CA LEU A 232 12.43 11.28 4.69
C LEU A 232 12.89 12.74 4.68
N GLY A 233 12.97 13.35 3.49
CA GLY A 233 13.40 14.73 3.34
C GLY A 233 14.82 14.95 3.90
N LYS A 234 14.92 15.69 5.01
CA LYS A 234 16.19 15.99 5.70
C LYS A 234 16.62 14.92 6.70
N MET A 235 15.75 13.95 7.02
CA MET A 235 16.11 12.83 7.89
C MET A 235 16.89 11.79 7.06
N PRO A 236 18.15 11.47 7.42
CA PRO A 236 18.93 10.46 6.70
C PRO A 236 18.35 9.06 6.93
N GLY A 237 18.54 8.17 5.97
CA GLY A 237 18.27 6.74 6.13
C GLY A 237 19.45 6.03 6.80
N PHE A 238 19.16 5.06 7.67
CA PHE A 238 20.16 4.36 8.48
C PHE A 238 20.42 2.92 8.04
N LYS A 239 19.85 2.45 6.92
CA LYS A 239 20.03 1.08 6.41
C LYS A 239 21.49 0.66 6.21
N ASP A 240 22.38 1.60 5.93
CA ASP A 240 23.80 1.34 5.68
C ASP A 240 24.64 1.44 6.97
N GLN A 241 24.01 1.82 8.10
CA GLN A 241 24.68 2.06 9.39
C GLN A 241 24.14 1.18 10.52
N LEU A 242 22.91 0.71 10.43
CA LEU A 242 22.23 -0.10 11.44
C LEU A 242 21.71 -1.40 10.82
N THR A 243 21.77 -2.49 11.57
CA THR A 243 21.15 -3.76 11.17
C THR A 243 19.62 -3.67 11.26
N GLU A 244 18.92 -4.58 10.57
CA GLU A 244 17.45 -4.61 10.61
C GLU A 244 16.89 -4.74 12.04
N GLU A 245 17.58 -5.51 12.88
CA GLU A 245 17.22 -5.69 14.29
C GLU A 245 17.43 -4.40 15.10
N GLN A 246 18.55 -3.69 14.88
CA GLN A 246 18.81 -2.40 15.53
C GLN A 246 17.79 -1.34 15.11
N ILE A 247 17.37 -1.36 13.84
CA ILE A 247 16.32 -0.46 13.32
C ILE A 247 14.97 -0.77 13.97
N ARG A 248 14.64 -2.05 14.16
CA ARG A 248 13.41 -2.45 14.86
C ARG A 248 13.42 -1.98 16.31
N GLN A 249 14.52 -2.20 17.03
CA GLN A 249 14.67 -1.81 18.43
C GLN A 249 14.54 -0.29 18.63
N VAL A 250 15.18 0.52 17.77
CA VAL A 250 15.06 1.98 17.88
C VAL A 250 13.66 2.48 17.51
N ALA A 251 12.99 1.84 16.54
CA ALA A 251 11.62 2.15 16.17
C ALA A 251 10.65 1.84 17.33
N GLU A 252 10.81 0.69 17.98
CA GLU A 252 10.04 0.30 19.16
C GLU A 252 10.26 1.24 20.35
N TYR A 253 11.51 1.60 20.64
CA TYR A 253 11.80 2.58 21.68
C TYR A 253 11.13 3.93 21.39
N SER A 254 11.17 4.39 20.14
CA SER A 254 10.59 5.69 19.78
C SER A 254 9.07 5.77 19.98
N LEU A 255 8.35 4.63 20.01
CA LEU A 255 6.91 4.58 20.32
C LEU A 255 6.60 4.80 21.80
N THR A 256 7.60 4.64 22.67
CA THR A 256 7.44 4.84 24.12
C THR A 256 7.55 6.30 24.55
N LEU A 257 8.01 7.18 23.65
CA LEU A 257 8.18 8.62 23.89
C LEU A 257 6.82 9.33 24.01
N LYS A 258 6.72 10.32 24.92
CA LYS A 258 5.49 11.07 25.26
C LYS A 258 5.72 12.57 25.27
#